data_AF-A0A9W4HA58-F1
#
_entry.id   AF-A0A9W4HA58-F1
#
_cell.length_a   1.000
_cell.length_b   1.000
_cell.length_c   1.000
_cell.angle_alpha   90.00
_cell.angle_beta   90.00
_cell.angle_gamma   90.00
#
_symmetry.space_group_name_H-M   'P 1'
#
loop_
_entity.id
_entity.type
_entity.pdbx_description
1 polymer ?
#
loop_
_entity_poly.entity_id
_entity_poly.type
_entity_poly.pdbx_seq_one_letter_code
_entity_poly.pdbx_strand_id
1 'polypeptide(L)'
;MMTIETNSPKPEPSGPPRHYRISPDHGTDFLWRAVEDIREDEQGYTEAEEELVSFPPSVLAMYDAWVEQYSDNWKRRVEDTQDYRAPVFSDRIEQMAWNVAGYMLAWRIVLGPGVGSVVYTAGSTDHLLERGNESVTERFLGDQIELLVMGAKGLP
;
A
#
# COMPACT_ATOMS: atom_id res chain seq x y z
N MET A 1 -20.12 22.78 -35.45
CA MET A 1 -20.54 22.89 -34.03
C MET A 1 -19.99 21.68 -33.31
N MET A 2 -18.96 21.84 -32.49
CA MET A 2 -18.47 20.80 -31.59
C MET A 2 -19.16 21.00 -30.23
N THR A 3 -19.91 20.01 -29.80
CA THR A 3 -20.49 19.94 -28.46
C THR A 3 -19.35 19.65 -27.49
N ILE A 4 -19.05 20.60 -26.60
CA ILE A 4 -18.14 20.38 -25.48
C ILE A 4 -18.96 19.62 -24.44
N GLU A 5 -18.70 18.32 -24.28
CA GLU A 5 -19.22 17.57 -23.15
C GLU A 5 -18.53 18.09 -21.89
N THR A 6 -19.28 18.88 -21.11
CA THR A 6 -18.93 19.22 -19.74
C THR A 6 -18.91 17.93 -18.93
N ASN A 7 -17.71 17.46 -18.58
CA ASN A 7 -17.51 16.42 -17.57
C ASN A 7 -18.15 16.87 -16.25
N SER A 8 -19.40 16.47 -16.02
CA SER A 8 -20.02 16.60 -14.70
C SER A 8 -19.15 15.87 -13.67
N PRO A 9 -18.89 16.46 -12.49
CA PRO A 9 -18.15 15.77 -11.45
C PRO A 9 -18.91 14.48 -11.08
N LYS A 10 -18.19 13.36 -11.14
CA LYS A 10 -18.70 12.06 -10.70
C LYS A 10 -19.19 12.24 -9.26
N PRO A 11 -20.43 11.83 -8.92
CA PRO A 11 -20.96 12.06 -7.58
C PRO A 11 -20.02 11.45 -6.55
N GLU A 12 -19.61 12.26 -5.58
CA GLU A 12 -18.85 11.76 -4.44
C GLU A 12 -19.73 10.74 -3.70
N PRO A 13 -19.19 9.57 -3.33
CA PRO A 13 -19.96 8.57 -2.62
C PRO A 13 -20.54 9.18 -1.35
N SER A 14 -21.85 9.07 -1.15
CA SER A 14 -22.62 9.70 -0.06
C SER A 14 -22.41 9.06 1.31
N GLY A 15 -21.35 8.26 1.48
CA GLY A 15 -21.00 7.58 2.71
C GLY A 15 -19.85 8.28 3.45
N PRO A 16 -19.58 7.92 4.72
CA PRO A 16 -18.36 8.35 5.38
C PRO A 16 -17.14 7.91 4.57
N PRO A 17 -16.04 8.69 4.57
CA PRO A 17 -14.79 8.30 3.93
C PRO A 17 -14.30 6.97 4.49
N ARG A 18 -13.77 6.11 3.62
CA ARG A 18 -13.09 4.87 4.00
C ARG A 18 -11.62 5.15 4.30
N HIS A 19 -11.10 4.53 5.33
CA HIS A 19 -9.73 4.61 5.80
C HIS A 19 -9.15 3.20 5.79
N TYR A 20 -7.91 3.08 5.33
CA TYR A 20 -7.25 1.78 5.21
C TYR A 20 -5.91 1.76 5.92
N ARG A 21 -5.45 0.55 6.24
CA ARG A 21 -4.04 0.26 6.52
C ARG A 21 -3.53 -0.71 5.46
N ILE A 22 -2.36 -0.40 4.91
CA ILE A 22 -1.61 -1.30 4.03
C ILE A 22 -0.33 -1.67 4.77
N SER A 23 -0.22 -2.94 5.15
CA SER A 23 0.95 -3.46 5.86
C SER A 23 1.27 -4.88 5.37
N PRO A 24 2.51 -5.16 4.94
CA PRO A 24 2.89 -6.51 4.55
C PRO A 24 2.73 -7.48 5.73
N ASP A 25 1.85 -8.46 5.55
CA ASP A 25 1.62 -9.57 6.47
C ASP A 25 1.38 -10.84 5.66
N HIS A 26 2.31 -11.79 5.77
CA HIS A 26 2.28 -12.99 4.95
C HIS A 26 1.00 -13.80 5.18
N GLY A 27 0.37 -14.23 4.09
CA GLY A 27 -0.89 -14.98 4.13
C GLY A 27 -2.13 -14.10 4.15
N THR A 28 -1.98 -12.80 3.85
CA THR A 28 -3.03 -11.80 3.75
C THR A 28 -2.84 -10.95 2.50
N ASP A 29 -3.85 -10.19 2.11
CA ASP A 29 -3.78 -9.24 0.98
C ASP A 29 -3.13 -7.90 1.36
N PHE A 30 -2.58 -7.76 2.58
CA PHE A 30 -1.97 -6.55 3.15
C PHE A 30 -2.91 -5.36 3.35
N LEU A 31 -4.12 -5.36 2.77
CA LEU A 31 -5.12 -4.30 2.87
C LEU A 31 -6.10 -4.59 3.99
N TRP A 32 -6.29 -3.61 4.88
CA TRP A 32 -7.17 -3.69 6.02
C TRP A 32 -8.01 -2.42 6.11
N ARG A 33 -9.29 -2.51 6.47
CA ARG A 33 -10.04 -1.32 6.86
C ARG A 33 -9.56 -0.84 8.22
N ALA A 34 -9.58 0.48 8.43
CA ALA A 34 -9.32 1.06 9.75
C ALA A 34 -10.38 0.57 10.74
N VAL A 35 -9.96 0.29 11.99
CA VAL A 35 -10.86 -0.23 13.05
C VAL A 35 -12.02 0.73 13.31
N GLU A 36 -11.76 2.02 13.15
CA GLU A 36 -12.73 3.10 13.33
C GLU A 36 -13.87 3.05 12.28
N ASP A 37 -13.62 2.46 11.12
CA ASP A 37 -14.58 2.33 10.02
C ASP A 37 -15.35 1.00 10.07
N ILE A 38 -14.93 0.05 10.91
CA ILE A 38 -15.52 -1.28 11.03
C ILE A 38 -16.66 -1.22 12.05
N ARG A 39 -17.87 -1.52 11.58
CA ARG A 39 -19.05 -1.62 12.46
C ARG A 39 -18.96 -2.89 13.31
N GLU A 40 -19.66 -2.93 14.46
CA GLU A 40 -19.61 -4.09 15.38
C GLU A 40 -19.99 -5.43 14.72
N ASP A 41 -20.71 -5.40 13.60
CA ASP A 41 -21.16 -6.56 12.81
C ASP A 41 -20.29 -6.87 11.58
N GLU A 42 -19.25 -6.08 11.30
CA GLU A 42 -18.37 -6.23 10.13
C GLU A 42 -17.02 -6.85 10.52
N GLN A 43 -16.49 -7.75 9.68
CA GLN A 43 -15.12 -8.23 9.84
C GLN A 43 -14.13 -7.14 9.41
N GLY A 44 -13.02 -7.01 10.13
CA GLY A 44 -12.01 -6.01 9.80
C GLY A 44 -11.07 -6.39 8.65
N TYR A 45 -11.04 -7.67 8.32
CA TYR A 45 -10.39 -8.19 7.12
C TYR A 45 -11.31 -8.00 5.91
N THR A 46 -10.76 -7.49 4.82
CA THR A 46 -11.46 -7.33 3.55
C THR A 46 -10.53 -7.75 2.42
N GLU A 47 -11.07 -8.34 1.37
CA GLU A 47 -10.27 -8.75 0.21
C GLU A 47 -9.95 -7.52 -0.64
N ALA A 48 -8.71 -7.43 -1.13
CA ALA A 48 -8.31 -6.31 -1.97
C ALA A 48 -9.16 -6.21 -3.25
N GLU A 49 -9.63 -7.35 -3.79
CA GLU A 49 -10.53 -7.40 -4.93
C GLU A 49 -11.85 -6.65 -4.65
N GLU A 50 -12.43 -6.81 -3.46
CA GLU A 50 -13.70 -6.16 -3.08
C GLU A 50 -13.54 -4.65 -2.92
N GLU A 51 -12.47 -4.21 -2.25
CA GLU A 51 -12.21 -2.79 -1.98
C GLU A 51 -11.78 -2.02 -3.23
N LEU A 52 -10.99 -2.67 -4.09
CA LEU A 52 -10.38 -2.03 -5.24
C LEU A 52 -11.22 -2.17 -6.51
N VAL A 53 -12.36 -2.88 -6.48
CA VAL A 53 -13.27 -3.06 -7.64
C VAL A 53 -13.73 -1.74 -8.26
N SER A 54 -13.83 -0.67 -7.45
CA SER A 54 -14.28 0.65 -7.91
C SER A 54 -13.18 1.47 -8.59
N PHE A 55 -11.92 1.01 -8.51
CA PHE A 55 -10.76 1.65 -9.13
C PHE A 55 -10.58 1.16 -10.58
N PRO A 56 -9.75 1.85 -11.40
CA PRO A 56 -9.34 1.29 -12.68
C PRO A 56 -8.75 -0.11 -12.49
N PRO A 57 -9.07 -1.11 -13.36
CA PRO A 57 -8.61 -2.50 -13.18
C PRO A 57 -7.09 -2.66 -13.05
N SER A 58 -6.32 -1.71 -13.58
CA SER A 58 -4.87 -1.68 -13.42
C SER A 58 -4.41 -1.47 -11.98
N VAL A 59 -5.24 -0.87 -11.10
CA VAL A 59 -4.92 -0.72 -9.67
C VAL A 59 -4.86 -2.08 -9.00
N LEU A 60 -5.92 -2.88 -9.15
CA LEU A 60 -5.97 -4.23 -8.60
C LEU A 60 -4.84 -5.10 -9.18
N ALA A 61 -4.66 -5.11 -10.50
CA ALA A 61 -3.60 -5.89 -11.12
C ALA A 61 -2.17 -5.51 -10.65
N MET A 62 -1.91 -4.21 -10.44
CA MET A 62 -0.62 -3.77 -9.89
C MET A 62 -0.48 -4.09 -8.41
N TYR A 63 -1.58 -4.04 -7.65
CA TYR A 63 -1.63 -4.40 -6.25
C TYR A 63 -1.35 -5.89 -6.06
N ASP A 64 -2.03 -6.76 -6.81
CA ASP A 64 -1.85 -8.21 -6.76
C ASP A 64 -0.41 -8.60 -7.11
N ALA A 65 0.16 -8.01 -8.17
CA ALA A 65 1.56 -8.26 -8.55
C ALA A 65 2.55 -7.82 -7.45
N TRP A 66 2.24 -6.73 -6.73
CA TRP A 66 3.05 -6.24 -5.61
C TRP A 66 2.96 -7.16 -4.38
N VAL A 67 1.77 -7.70 -4.09
CA VAL A 67 1.55 -8.70 -3.02
C VAL A 67 2.22 -10.04 -3.37
N GLU A 68 2.08 -10.50 -4.61
CA GLU A 68 2.66 -11.74 -5.13
C GLU A 68 4.19 -11.71 -5.01
N GLN A 69 4.84 -10.60 -5.38
CA GLN A 69 6.30 -10.46 -5.24
C GLN A 69 6.76 -10.65 -3.79
N TYR A 70 6.04 -10.11 -2.81
CA TYR A 70 6.37 -10.31 -1.39
C TYR A 70 6.19 -11.78 -1.00
N SER A 71 5.06 -12.37 -1.38
CA SER A 71 4.71 -13.76 -1.05
C SER A 71 5.70 -14.76 -1.62
N ASP A 72 6.11 -14.58 -2.89
CA ASP A 72 7.13 -15.40 -3.54
C ASP A 72 8.49 -15.29 -2.86
N ASN A 73 8.87 -14.06 -2.49
CA ASN A 73 10.12 -13.83 -1.76
C ASN A 73 10.10 -14.44 -0.36
N TRP A 74 8.99 -14.30 0.37
CA TRP A 74 8.80 -14.92 1.67
C TRP A 74 8.90 -16.44 1.56
N LYS A 75 8.14 -17.05 0.65
CA LYS A 75 8.16 -18.49 0.41
C LYS A 75 9.59 -18.98 0.15
N ARG A 76 10.25 -18.41 -0.84
CA ARG A 76 11.59 -18.83 -1.28
C ARG A 76 12.66 -18.66 -0.19
N ARG A 77 12.56 -17.64 0.66
CA ARG A 77 13.66 -17.24 1.56
C ARG A 77 13.43 -17.52 3.03
N VAL A 78 12.18 -17.65 3.43
CA VAL A 78 11.76 -17.91 4.81
C VAL A 78 11.13 -19.29 4.92
N GLU A 79 10.14 -19.61 4.09
CA GLU A 79 9.41 -20.89 4.18
C GLU A 79 10.27 -22.07 3.69
N ASP A 80 10.77 -22.01 2.46
CA ASP A 80 11.54 -23.10 1.84
C ASP A 80 12.87 -23.37 2.57
N THR A 81 13.43 -22.34 3.22
CA THR A 81 14.69 -22.42 4.00
C THR A 81 14.45 -22.73 5.47
N GLN A 82 13.22 -22.56 5.96
CA GLN A 82 12.83 -22.56 7.37
C GLN A 82 13.58 -21.51 8.24
N ASP A 83 14.15 -20.47 7.62
CA ASP A 83 14.81 -19.37 8.32
C ASP A 83 13.83 -18.19 8.53
N TYR A 84 13.03 -18.28 9.60
CA TYR A 84 12.09 -17.22 10.01
C TYR A 84 12.74 -15.92 10.48
N ARG A 85 14.08 -15.84 10.46
CA ARG A 85 14.82 -14.58 10.71
C ARG A 85 15.40 -13.99 9.43
N ALA A 86 15.30 -14.71 8.30
CA ALA A 86 15.79 -14.21 7.04
C ALA A 86 14.98 -12.98 6.61
N PRO A 87 15.64 -11.95 6.03
CA PRO A 87 14.92 -10.87 5.39
C PRO A 87 14.14 -11.40 4.19
N VAL A 88 12.95 -10.82 3.93
CA VAL A 88 12.12 -11.18 2.77
C VAL A 88 12.83 -10.82 1.47
N PHE A 89 13.40 -9.62 1.38
CA PHE A 89 14.07 -9.11 0.18
C PHE A 89 15.56 -9.40 0.16
N SER A 90 16.06 -9.81 -1.01
CA SER A 90 17.45 -10.30 -1.19
C SER A 90 18.49 -9.23 -0.88
N ASP A 91 18.15 -7.99 -1.19
CA ASP A 91 18.90 -6.82 -0.83
C ASP A 91 17.99 -5.62 -0.55
N ARG A 92 18.62 -4.50 -0.15
CA ARG A 92 17.93 -3.26 0.21
C ARG A 92 17.42 -2.50 -1.01
N ILE A 93 17.98 -2.70 -2.20
CA ILE A 93 17.52 -2.06 -3.43
C ILE A 93 16.18 -2.68 -3.84
N GLU A 94 16.08 -4.00 -3.80
CA GLU A 94 14.84 -4.74 -4.00
C GLU A 94 13.77 -4.32 -2.97
N GLN A 95 14.14 -4.28 -1.69
CA GLN A 95 13.24 -3.82 -0.63
C GLN A 95 12.76 -2.39 -0.85
N MET A 96 13.67 -1.46 -1.18
CA MET A 96 13.33 -0.07 -1.47
C MET A 96 12.40 0.03 -2.67
N ALA A 97 12.71 -0.66 -3.78
CA ALA A 97 11.88 -0.64 -4.97
C ALA A 97 10.46 -1.15 -4.66
N TRP A 98 10.35 -2.22 -3.87
CA TRP A 98 9.08 -2.76 -3.41
C TRP A 98 8.33 -1.79 -2.49
N ASN A 99 9.01 -1.14 -1.54
CA ASN A 99 8.42 -0.12 -0.68
C ASN A 99 7.89 1.08 -1.48
N VAL A 100 8.67 1.56 -2.45
CA VAL A 100 8.28 2.69 -3.30
C VAL A 100 7.08 2.31 -4.17
N ALA A 101 7.05 1.10 -4.73
CA ALA A 101 5.90 0.61 -5.49
C ALA A 101 4.62 0.58 -4.63
N GLY A 102 4.72 0.02 -3.41
CA GLY A 102 3.61 -0.03 -2.45
C GLY A 102 3.14 1.36 -2.03
N TYR A 103 4.07 2.28 -1.79
CA TYR A 103 3.75 3.68 -1.45
C TYR A 103 2.99 4.39 -2.58
N MET A 104 3.40 4.17 -3.83
CA MET A 104 2.69 4.73 -4.99
C MET A 104 1.29 4.13 -5.17
N LEU A 105 1.13 2.83 -4.88
CA LEU A 105 -0.18 2.17 -4.85
C LEU A 105 -1.08 2.76 -3.75
N ALA A 106 -0.54 2.97 -2.54
CA ALA A 106 -1.25 3.58 -1.43
C ALA A 106 -1.74 5.00 -1.78
N TRP A 107 -0.90 5.83 -2.41
CA TRP A 107 -1.35 7.14 -2.92
C TRP A 107 -2.45 7.04 -3.96
N ARG A 108 -2.35 6.07 -4.87
CA ARG A 108 -3.38 5.85 -5.88
C ARG A 108 -4.73 5.48 -5.25
N ILE A 109 -4.72 4.75 -4.13
CA ILE A 109 -5.90 4.42 -3.34
C ILE A 109 -6.45 5.67 -2.61
N VAL A 110 -5.60 6.44 -1.93
CA VAL A 110 -5.99 7.71 -1.26
C VAL A 110 -6.63 8.72 -2.21
N LEU A 111 -6.14 8.80 -3.45
CA LEU A 111 -6.68 9.69 -4.46
C LEU A 111 -7.99 9.17 -5.08
N GLY A 112 -8.41 7.94 -4.74
CA GLY A 112 -9.66 7.33 -5.14
C GLY A 112 -10.90 8.00 -4.54
N PRO A 113 -12.09 7.74 -5.13
CA PRO A 113 -13.34 8.29 -4.63
C PRO A 113 -13.75 7.67 -3.28
N GLY A 114 -14.06 8.53 -2.31
CA GLY A 114 -14.56 8.12 -0.99
C GLY A 114 -13.51 7.50 -0.07
N VAL A 115 -12.21 7.70 -0.37
CA VAL A 115 -11.12 7.33 0.53
C VAL A 115 -10.66 8.57 1.29
N GLY A 116 -10.65 8.49 2.61
CA GLY A 116 -10.19 9.55 3.50
C GLY A 116 -8.68 9.50 3.71
N SER A 117 -8.16 8.32 4.09
CA SER A 117 -6.74 8.12 4.37
C SER A 117 -6.28 6.68 4.14
N VAL A 118 -4.97 6.51 4.01
CA VAL A 118 -4.30 5.20 4.05
C VAL A 118 -3.09 5.30 4.96
N VAL A 119 -2.97 4.41 5.94
CA VAL A 119 -1.74 4.18 6.68
C VAL A 119 -0.91 3.15 5.93
N TYR A 120 0.20 3.57 5.33
CA TYR A 120 1.13 2.68 4.65
C TYR A 120 2.32 2.36 5.57
N THR A 121 2.59 1.07 5.78
CA THR A 121 3.69 0.58 6.63
C THR A 121 4.86 0.15 5.76
N ALA A 122 5.97 0.90 5.80
CA ALA A 122 7.21 0.57 5.11
C ALA A 122 8.25 0.06 6.12
N GLY A 123 8.39 -1.26 6.23
CA GLY A 123 9.22 -1.87 7.28
C GLY A 123 8.61 -1.65 8.66
N SER A 124 9.19 -0.76 9.47
CA SER A 124 8.71 -0.45 10.84
C SER A 124 8.10 0.94 10.99
N THR A 125 7.97 1.69 9.90
CA THR A 125 7.49 3.07 9.92
C THR A 125 6.13 3.17 9.23
N ASP A 126 5.18 3.75 9.96
CA ASP A 126 3.85 4.08 9.47
C ASP A 126 3.87 5.48 8.83
N HIS A 127 3.30 5.58 7.64
CA HIS A 127 3.07 6.83 6.91
C HIS A 127 1.57 7.01 6.73
N LEU A 128 1.02 8.09 7.28
CA LEU A 128 -0.38 8.47 7.06
C LEU A 128 -0.49 9.30 5.78
N LEU A 129 -1.11 8.74 4.76
CA LEU A 129 -1.35 9.37 3.47
C LEU A 129 -2.78 9.91 3.45
N GLU A 130 -2.91 11.22 3.23
CA GLU A 130 -4.18 11.94 3.19
C GLU A 130 -4.11 13.01 2.10
N ARG A 131 -5.23 13.26 1.43
CA ARG A 131 -5.31 14.31 0.40
C ARG A 131 -5.03 15.67 1.03
N GLY A 132 -4.09 16.43 0.46
CA GLY A 132 -3.66 17.73 1.00
C GLY A 132 -2.55 17.64 2.06
N ASN A 133 -2.04 16.44 2.35
CA ASN A 133 -0.86 16.21 3.17
C ASN A 133 0.25 15.48 2.40
N GLU A 134 0.66 16.03 1.25
CA GLU A 134 1.67 15.43 0.39
C GLU A 134 3.08 15.49 1.00
N SER A 135 3.27 16.30 2.05
CA SER A 135 4.55 16.46 2.77
C SER A 135 5.08 15.14 3.36
N VAL A 136 4.20 14.18 3.65
CA VAL A 136 4.59 12.84 4.10
C VAL A 136 5.46 12.10 3.07
N THR A 137 5.36 12.45 1.78
CA THR A 137 6.20 11.88 0.72
C THR A 137 7.66 12.24 0.87
N GLU A 138 7.98 13.46 1.29
CA GLU A 138 9.37 13.84 1.53
C GLU A 138 9.98 13.02 2.65
N ARG A 139 9.21 12.79 3.74
CA ARG A 139 9.62 11.94 4.85
C ARG A 139 9.80 10.48 4.39
N PHE A 140 8.83 9.92 3.68
CA PHE A 140 8.93 8.56 3.15
C PHE A 140 10.17 8.36 2.27
N LEU A 141 10.43 9.29 1.34
CA LEU A 141 11.61 9.23 0.48
C LEU A 141 12.90 9.37 1.27
N GLY A 142 12.92 10.22 2.31
CA GLY A 142 14.02 10.31 3.26
C GLY A 142 14.32 8.96 3.92
N ASP A 143 13.29 8.28 4.43
CA ASP A 143 13.43 6.97 5.06
C ASP A 143 13.95 5.91 4.07
N GLN A 144 13.52 5.97 2.79
CA GLN A 144 14.05 5.09 1.73
C GLN A 144 15.54 5.37 1.41
N ILE A 145 15.95 6.64 1.42
CA ILE A 145 17.36 7.01 1.27
C ILE A 145 18.18 6.50 2.46
N GLU A 146 17.66 6.64 3.69
CA GLU A 146 18.33 6.11 4.88
C GLU A 146 18.46 4.58 4.84
N LEU A 147 17.43 3.86 4.38
CA LEU A 147 17.49 2.42 4.15
C LEU A 147 18.67 2.04 3.24
N LEU A 148 18.88 2.78 2.14
CA LEU A 148 20.01 2.58 1.24
C LEU A 148 21.36 2.94 1.90
N VAL A 149 21.44 4.08 2.60
CA VAL A 149 22.68 4.57 3.23
C VAL A 149 23.13 3.68 4.39
N MET A 150 22.20 3.14 5.18
CA MET A 150 22.51 2.15 6.20
C MET A 150 23.15 0.88 5.59
N GLY A 151 22.86 0.56 4.32
CA GLY A 151 23.56 -0.48 3.57
C GLY A 151 24.99 -0.08 3.18
N ALA A 152 25.25 1.19 2.91
CA ALA A 152 26.60 1.70 2.60
C ALA A 152 27.51 1.79 3.83
N LYS A 153 26.95 1.88 5.04
CA LYS A 153 27.68 1.95 6.33
C LYS A 153 27.84 0.59 7.02
N GLY A 154 27.30 -0.48 6.47
CA GLY A 154 27.25 -1.79 7.10
C GLY A 154 27.23 -2.90 6.07
N LEU A 155 28.42 -3.25 5.58
CA LEU A 155 28.78 -4.62 5.24
C LEU A 155 28.24 -5.60 6.31
N PRO A 156 27.68 -6.76 5.94
CA PRO A 156 28.14 -7.98 6.59
C PRO A 156 29.63 -8.19 6.32
#